data_AF-A0A9N8LLK5-F1
#
_entry.id   AF-A0A9N8LLK5-F1
#
_cell.length_a   1.000
_cell.length_b   1.000
_cell.length_c   1.000
_cell.angle_alpha   90.00
_cell.angle_beta   90.00
_cell.angle_gamma   90.00
#
_symmetry.space_group_name_H-M   'P 1'
#
loop_
_entity.id
_entity.type
_entity.pdbx_description
1 polymer ?
#
loop_
_entity_poly.entity_id
_entity_poly.type
_entity_poly.pdbx_seq_one_letter_code
_entity_poly.pdbx_strand_id
1 'polypeptide(L)'
;PEDGEEAILIQFRLPGGRSLARSFRLEDELEGVFAYIETASLDVDASAGSLSEAPPTPPANYEHRYGFELVLGGYPRRKVTPTEIVSTGGSGNGKTRLRDVAGLNDARRAIVIVEGTAAGMSPSGSVASAARGDDDSSGEDSD
;
A
#
# COMPACT_ATOMS: atom_id res chain seq x y z
N PRO A 1 -22.26 24.59 -8.19
CA PRO A 1 -21.46 23.36 -8.34
C PRO A 1 -20.01 23.80 -8.22
N GLU A 2 -19.44 23.60 -7.04
CA GLU A 2 -18.23 24.29 -6.60
C GLU A 2 -17.03 23.68 -7.31
N ASP A 3 -16.28 24.51 -8.05
CA ASP A 3 -14.96 24.24 -8.60
C ASP A 3 -14.13 23.49 -7.54
N GLY A 4 -13.85 22.20 -7.71
CA GLY A 4 -13.03 21.68 -8.78
C GLY A 4 -11.64 21.26 -8.27
N GLU A 5 -11.46 21.01 -6.96
CA GLU A 5 -10.25 20.36 -6.47
C GLU A 5 -10.22 18.92 -7.02
N GLU A 6 -9.44 18.71 -8.09
CA GLU A 6 -9.27 17.39 -8.68
C GLU A 6 -8.66 16.44 -7.64
N ALA A 7 -9.52 15.59 -7.09
CA ALA A 7 -9.16 14.58 -6.11
C ALA A 7 -9.39 13.18 -6.68
N ILE A 8 -8.52 12.25 -6.28
CA ILE A 8 -8.60 10.84 -6.62
C ILE A 8 -8.84 10.01 -5.37
N LEU A 9 -9.84 9.12 -5.44
CA LEU A 9 -10.02 8.06 -4.44
C LEU A 9 -9.14 6.87 -4.79
N ILE A 10 -8.13 6.58 -3.95
CA ILE A 10 -7.24 5.44 -4.17
C ILE A 10 -7.61 4.31 -3.21
N GLN A 11 -7.88 3.13 -3.75
CA GLN A 11 -8.09 1.90 -2.99
C GLN A 11 -6.84 1.01 -3.09
N PHE A 12 -6.16 0.84 -1.96
CA PHE A 12 -4.95 0.02 -1.83
C PHE A 12 -5.31 -1.40 -1.43
N ARG A 13 -4.83 -2.40 -2.16
CA ARG A 13 -4.91 -3.83 -1.81
C ARG A 13 -3.57 -4.26 -1.24
N LEU A 14 -3.57 -4.69 0.01
CA LEU A 14 -2.35 -5.08 0.73
C LEU A 14 -2.04 -6.57 0.54
N PRO A 15 -0.76 -6.99 0.67
CA PRO A 15 -0.36 -8.40 0.58
C PRO A 15 -1.08 -9.34 1.57
N GLY A 16 -1.54 -8.81 2.70
CA GLY A 16 -2.34 -9.56 3.68
C GLY A 16 -3.82 -9.74 3.33
N GLY A 17 -4.23 -9.46 2.08
CA GLY A 17 -5.63 -9.55 1.63
C GLY A 17 -6.53 -8.39 2.08
N ARG A 18 -6.04 -7.53 2.97
CA ARG A 18 -6.73 -6.33 3.46
C ARG A 18 -6.76 -5.23 2.39
N SER A 19 -7.67 -4.27 2.55
CA SER A 19 -7.72 -3.09 1.68
C SER A 19 -7.84 -1.79 2.49
N LEU A 20 -7.14 -0.74 2.03
CA LEU A 20 -7.26 0.63 2.54
C LEU A 20 -7.87 1.51 1.45
N ALA A 21 -8.55 2.58 1.82
CA ALA A 21 -9.00 3.57 0.85
C ALA A 21 -8.80 4.99 1.40
N ARG A 22 -8.29 5.89 0.58
CA ARG A 22 -8.13 7.31 0.94
C ARG A 22 -8.23 8.20 -0.29
N SER A 23 -8.84 9.36 -0.12
CA SER A 23 -8.85 10.41 -1.14
C SER A 23 -7.61 11.28 -1.01
N PHE A 24 -6.97 11.55 -2.15
CA PHE A 24 -5.82 12.44 -2.27
C PHE A 24 -6.13 13.52 -3.29
N ARG A 25 -5.56 14.71 -3.11
CA ARG A 25 -5.60 15.77 -4.11
C ARG A 25 -4.57 15.47 -5.20
N LEU A 26 -4.84 15.81 -6.45
CA LEU A 26 -3.87 15.61 -7.53
C LEU A 26 -2.60 16.49 -7.38
N GLU A 27 -2.63 17.51 -6.52
CA GLU A 27 -1.44 18.27 -6.11
C GLU A 27 -0.60 17.62 -5.02
N ASP A 28 -1.12 16.59 -4.32
CA ASP A 28 -0.40 15.92 -3.25
C ASP A 28 0.85 15.21 -3.79
N GLU A 29 1.85 15.11 -2.93
CA GLU A 29 3.11 14.42 -3.23
C GLU A 29 2.92 12.90 -3.22
N LEU A 30 3.57 12.22 -4.16
CA LEU A 30 3.58 10.76 -4.22
C LEU A 30 4.13 10.15 -2.92
N GLU A 31 5.12 10.81 -2.30
CA GLU A 31 5.65 10.45 -0.98
C GLU A 31 4.55 10.30 0.09
N GLY A 32 3.56 11.19 0.09
CA GLY A 32 2.45 11.15 1.04
C GLY A 32 1.59 9.89 0.90
N VAL A 33 1.50 9.32 -0.30
CA VAL A 33 0.82 8.04 -0.53
C VAL A 33 1.61 6.88 0.06
N PHE A 34 2.93 6.84 -0.18
CA PHE A 34 3.79 5.81 0.40
C PHE A 34 3.82 5.89 1.94
N ALA A 35 3.98 7.09 2.51
CA ALA A 35 3.94 7.32 3.96
C ALA A 35 2.60 6.92 4.59
N TYR A 36 1.49 7.19 3.91
CA TYR A 36 0.16 6.74 4.37
C TYR A 36 0.05 5.22 4.42
N ILE A 37 0.51 4.52 3.39
CA ILE A 37 0.46 3.06 3.34
C ILE A 37 1.32 2.45 4.44
N GLU A 38 2.52 2.99 4.68
CA GLU A 38 3.43 2.56 5.74
C GLU A 38 2.81 2.73 7.13
N THR A 39 2.25 3.91 7.43
CA THR A 39 1.68 4.22 8.75
C THR A 39 0.32 3.55 8.99
N ALA A 40 -0.59 3.60 8.03
CA ALA A 40 -1.93 3.00 8.17
C ALA A 40 -1.88 1.46 8.25
N SER A 41 -0.80 0.84 7.81
CA SER A 41 -0.62 -0.61 7.94
C SER A 41 -0.21 -1.05 9.34
N LEU A 42 0.32 -0.13 10.14
CA LEU A 42 0.66 -0.34 11.54
C LEU A 42 -0.57 -0.11 12.45
N ASP A 43 -1.31 0.97 12.22
CA ASP A 43 -2.49 1.34 13.01
C ASP A 43 -3.64 0.32 12.95
N VAL A 44 -3.78 -0.38 11.82
CA VAL A 44 -4.86 -1.38 11.65
C VAL A 44 -4.63 -2.62 12.53
N ASP A 45 -3.39 -2.92 12.92
CA ASP A 45 -3.10 -4.00 13.89
C ASP A 45 -3.34 -3.55 15.34
N ALA A 46 -3.28 -2.23 15.59
CA ALA A 46 -3.46 -1.60 16.89
C ALA A 46 -4.90 -1.11 17.13
N SER A 47 -5.91 -1.86 16.68
CA SER A 47 -7.32 -1.47 16.83
C SER A 47 -7.80 -1.59 18.29
N ALA A 48 -7.38 -0.64 19.15
CA ALA A 48 -8.03 -0.15 20.38
C ALA A 48 -7.12 0.84 21.13
N GLY A 49 -6.97 2.09 20.68
CA GLY A 49 -6.27 3.08 21.49
C GLY A 49 -6.12 4.47 20.88
N SER A 50 -7.01 5.38 21.26
CA SER A 50 -6.87 6.84 21.30
C SER A 50 -6.18 7.57 20.13
N LEU A 51 -7.00 8.18 19.28
CA LEU A 51 -6.63 9.29 18.39
C LEU A 51 -6.30 10.54 19.22
N SER A 52 -5.06 10.70 19.70
CA SER A 52 -4.46 12.00 20.01
C SER A 52 -3.01 11.84 20.45
N GLU A 53 -2.09 11.94 19.50
CA GLU A 53 -0.82 12.60 19.76
C GLU A 53 -0.40 13.27 18.46
N ALA A 54 -0.07 14.56 18.52
CA ALA A 54 0.48 15.27 17.37
C ALA A 54 1.70 14.50 16.85
N PRO A 55 1.89 14.38 15.51
CA PRO A 55 2.97 13.57 14.98
C PRO A 55 4.30 14.05 15.57
N PRO A 56 5.13 13.16 16.16
CA PRO A 56 6.46 13.54 16.60
C PRO A 56 7.16 14.16 15.41
N THR A 57 7.73 15.34 15.62
CA THR A 57 8.49 16.03 14.57
C THR A 57 9.57 15.06 14.08
N PRO A 58 9.56 14.70 12.78
CA PRO A 58 10.51 13.72 12.28
C PRO A 58 11.94 14.24 12.53
N PRO A 59 12.88 13.36 12.91
CA PRO A 59 14.27 13.74 13.07
C PRO A 59 14.80 14.48 11.85
N ALA A 60 15.71 15.43 12.05
CA ALA A 60 16.38 16.08 10.93
C ALA A 60 17.04 15.01 10.05
N ASN A 61 16.71 15.01 8.75
CA ASN A 61 17.13 14.03 7.73
C ASN A 61 16.45 12.65 7.78
N TYR A 62 15.24 12.56 8.32
CA TYR A 62 14.46 11.34 8.17
C TYR A 62 14.13 11.07 6.69
N GLU A 63 14.65 9.96 6.16
CA GLU A 63 14.39 9.47 4.80
C GLU A 63 13.54 8.20 4.90
N HIS A 64 12.34 8.22 4.32
CA HIS A 64 11.52 7.02 4.27
C HIS A 64 12.14 5.98 3.32
N ARG A 65 12.38 4.78 3.83
CA ARG A 65 12.83 3.64 3.04
C ARG A 65 11.70 2.65 2.83
N TYR A 66 10.99 2.82 1.73
CA TYR A 66 9.85 1.96 1.39
C TYR A 66 10.32 0.62 0.80
N GLY A 67 9.99 -0.48 1.48
CA GLY A 67 10.26 -1.86 1.03
C GLY A 67 9.17 -2.44 0.12
N PHE A 68 8.30 -1.59 -0.42
CA PHE A 68 7.16 -1.98 -1.25
C PHE A 68 7.00 -1.07 -2.48
N GLU A 69 6.29 -1.59 -3.47
CA GLU A 69 5.98 -0.94 -4.74
C GLU A 69 4.45 -0.83 -4.91
N LEU A 70 4.01 0.12 -5.73
CA LEU A 70 2.61 0.32 -6.06
C LEU A 70 2.34 -0.15 -7.48
N VAL A 71 1.47 -1.14 -7.65
CA VAL A 71 1.03 -1.62 -8.95
C VAL A 71 -0.35 -1.05 -9.24
N LEU A 72 -0.46 -0.21 -10.26
CA LEU A 72 -1.76 0.32 -10.69
C LEU A 72 -2.61 -0.81 -11.25
N GLY A 73 -3.79 -1.02 -10.66
CA GLY A 73 -4.71 -2.11 -10.97
C GLY A 73 -5.53 -1.91 -12.25
N GLY A 74 -5.45 -0.72 -12.86
CA GLY A 74 -5.99 -0.45 -14.20
C GLY A 74 -5.09 -1.03 -15.30
N TYR A 75 -5.64 -1.19 -16.50
CA TYR A 75 -4.86 -1.53 -17.69
C TYR A 75 -4.48 -0.25 -18.46
N PRO A 76 -3.21 -0.08 -18.88
CA PRO A 76 -2.07 -0.96 -18.64
C PRO A 76 -1.58 -0.92 -17.18
N ARG A 77 -1.20 -2.10 -16.65
CA ARG A 77 -0.67 -2.21 -15.29
C ARG A 77 0.72 -1.60 -15.23
N ARG A 78 0.84 -0.44 -14.60
CA ARG A 78 2.12 0.25 -14.37
C ARG A 78 2.59 0.03 -12.93
N LYS A 79 3.89 -0.19 -12.77
CA LYS A 79 4.56 -0.15 -11.47
C LYS A 79 5.01 1.27 -11.16
N VAL A 80 4.74 1.71 -9.94
CA VAL A 80 5.21 2.98 -9.38
C VAL A 80 6.12 2.64 -8.21
N THR A 81 7.40 2.98 -8.33
CA THR A 81 8.43 2.61 -7.36
C THR A 81 8.83 3.81 -6.49
N PRO A 82 9.45 3.58 -5.31
CA PRO A 82 9.94 4.67 -4.45
C PRO A 82 10.93 5.61 -5.14
N THR A 83 11.69 5.14 -6.14
CA THR A 83 12.61 5.99 -6.91
C THR A 83 11.89 7.05 -7.73
N GLU A 84 10.61 6.81 -8.07
CA GLU A 84 9.80 7.80 -8.79
C GLU A 84 9.38 8.96 -7.89
N ILE A 85 9.53 8.89 -6.56
CA ILE A 85 9.24 10.01 -5.65
C ILE A 85 10.12 11.23 -5.96
N VAL A 86 11.37 11.00 -6.40
CA VAL A 86 12.39 12.05 -6.63
C VAL A 86 12.63 12.30 -8.13
N SER A 87 12.11 11.44 -9.01
CA SER A 87 12.49 11.43 -10.43
C SER A 87 11.73 12.42 -11.33
N THR A 88 10.61 13.02 -10.88
CA THR A 88 9.69 13.79 -11.75
C THR A 88 9.52 15.24 -11.33
N GLY A 89 10.54 15.84 -10.70
CA GLY A 89 10.49 17.21 -10.21
C GLY A 89 10.79 18.28 -11.26
N GLY A 90 9.87 18.51 -12.21
CA GLY A 90 9.98 19.61 -13.20
C GLY A 90 9.64 21.01 -12.66
N SER A 91 9.18 21.14 -11.41
CA SER A 91 8.78 22.42 -10.83
C SER A 91 9.17 22.53 -9.34
N GLY A 92 10.34 23.13 -9.10
CA GLY A 92 10.70 23.81 -7.85
C GLY A 92 11.18 22.97 -6.66
N ASN A 93 10.54 21.83 -6.34
CA ASN A 93 10.80 21.08 -5.10
C ASN A 93 11.40 19.67 -5.28
N GLY A 94 11.63 19.21 -6.52
CA GLY A 94 12.25 17.91 -6.79
C GLY A 94 11.38 16.68 -6.51
N LYS A 95 10.15 16.84 -5.99
CA LYS A 95 9.25 15.74 -5.63
C LYS A 95 8.13 15.55 -6.66
N THR A 96 7.79 14.30 -6.94
CA THR A 96 6.72 13.88 -7.86
C THR A 96 5.34 14.05 -7.23
N ARG A 97 4.39 14.64 -7.96
CA ARG A 97 2.99 14.78 -7.52
C ARG A 97 2.11 13.70 -8.15
N LEU A 98 0.93 13.48 -7.59
CA LEU A 98 -0.01 12.48 -8.11
C LEU A 98 -0.50 12.77 -9.53
N ARG A 99 -0.66 14.05 -9.90
CA ARG A 99 -0.98 14.46 -11.28
C ARG A 99 0.07 14.04 -12.33
N ASP A 100 1.31 13.84 -11.92
CA ASP A 100 2.43 13.51 -12.81
C ASP A 100 2.58 11.98 -12.99
N VAL A 101 1.86 11.19 -12.19
CA VAL A 101 1.88 9.73 -12.25
C VAL A 101 0.80 9.24 -13.22
N ALA A 102 1.20 8.93 -14.45
CA ALA A 102 0.30 8.34 -15.44
C ALA A 102 -0.43 7.10 -14.88
N GLY A 103 -1.76 7.07 -15.05
CA GLY A 103 -2.64 6.06 -14.47
C GLY A 103 -3.26 6.43 -13.12
N LEU A 104 -2.82 7.51 -12.46
CA LEU A 104 -3.48 8.10 -11.28
C LEU A 104 -4.15 9.45 -11.58
N ASN A 105 -3.76 10.14 -12.65
CA ASN A 105 -4.35 11.41 -13.06
C ASN A 105 -5.56 11.24 -14.00
N ASP A 106 -5.70 10.09 -14.65
CA ASP A 106 -6.74 9.85 -15.67
C ASP A 106 -8.11 9.46 -15.09
N ALA A 107 -8.20 9.18 -13.78
CA ALA A 107 -9.41 8.62 -13.16
C ALA A 107 -9.77 9.27 -11.83
N ARG A 108 -11.07 9.43 -11.56
CA ARG A 108 -11.58 9.85 -10.23
C ARG A 108 -11.35 8.79 -9.14
N ARG A 109 -11.07 7.55 -9.54
CA ARG A 109 -10.81 6.43 -8.64
C ARG A 109 -9.75 5.51 -9.24
N ALA A 110 -8.76 5.11 -8.44
CA ALA A 110 -7.79 4.08 -8.80
C ALA A 110 -7.82 2.91 -7.82
N ILE A 111 -7.52 1.73 -8.34
CA ILE A 111 -7.20 0.55 -7.53
C ILE A 111 -5.69 0.38 -7.63
N VAL A 112 -5.01 0.25 -6.50
CA VAL A 112 -3.56 0.07 -6.41
C VAL A 112 -3.30 -1.19 -5.61
N ILE A 113 -2.43 -2.05 -6.10
CA ILE A 113 -1.97 -3.25 -5.41
C ILE A 113 -0.61 -2.94 -4.82
N VAL A 114 -0.44 -3.17 -3.53
CA VAL A 114 0.83 -2.98 -2.84
C VAL A 114 1.59 -4.31 -2.92
N GLU A 115 2.76 -4.31 -3.57
CA GLU A 115 3.65 -5.47 -3.66
C GLU A 115 4.91 -5.24 -2.81
N GLY A 116 5.35 -6.23 -2.04
CA GLY A 116 6.55 -6.13 -1.20
C GLY A 116 6.24 -6.18 0.30
N THR A 117 7.18 -5.69 1.11
CA THR A 117 7.09 -5.76 2.57
C THR A 117 7.09 -4.34 3.16
N ALA A 118 5.99 -3.96 3.78
CA ALA A 118 5.91 -2.79 4.64
C ALA A 118 5.83 -3.25 6.11
N ALA A 119 6.23 -2.38 7.04
CA ALA A 119 6.04 -2.64 8.47
C ALA A 119 4.53 -2.90 8.75
N GLY A 120 4.20 -4.02 9.38
CA GLY A 120 2.81 -4.45 9.61
C GLY A 120 2.12 -5.18 8.45
N MET A 121 2.79 -5.37 7.31
CA MET A 121 2.30 -6.19 6.19
C MET A 121 3.08 -7.51 6.10
N SER A 122 2.72 -8.48 6.94
CA SER A 122 3.20 -9.84 6.73
C SER A 122 2.51 -10.45 5.51
N PRO A 123 3.23 -11.08 4.56
CA PRO A 123 2.58 -11.89 3.54
C PRO A 123 1.81 -12.99 4.25
N SER A 124 0.48 -13.02 4.06
CA SER A 124 -0.38 -14.06 4.60
C SER A 124 -0.10 -15.36 3.83
N GLY A 125 1.00 -16.01 4.17
CA GLY A 125 1.57 -17.10 3.39
C GLY A 125 2.70 -17.83 4.09
N SER A 126 2.65 -17.96 5.42
CA SER A 126 3.34 -19.07 6.10
C SER A 126 2.30 -20.14 6.41
N VAL A 127 1.87 -20.87 5.38
CA VAL A 127 1.33 -22.20 5.61
C VAL A 127 2.50 -23.04 6.11
N ALA A 128 2.69 -23.08 7.42
CA ALA A 128 3.46 -24.14 8.05
C ALA A 128 2.73 -25.43 7.67
N SER A 129 3.25 -26.13 6.67
CA SER A 129 2.80 -27.45 6.26
C SER A 129 2.99 -28.38 7.46
N ALA A 130 2.00 -28.44 8.34
CA ALA A 130 1.84 -29.56 9.23
C ALA A 130 1.52 -30.75 8.32
N ALA A 131 2.57 -31.48 7.95
CA ALA A 131 2.46 -32.80 7.35
C ALA A 131 1.58 -33.63 8.27
N ARG A 132 0.29 -33.72 7.94
CA ARG A 132 -0.59 -34.74 8.50
C ARG A 132 -0.12 -36.03 7.85
N GLY A 133 0.61 -36.82 8.62
CA GLY A 133 1.06 -38.15 8.23
C GLY A 133 -0.13 -38.92 7.70
N ASP A 134 0.01 -39.32 6.45
CA ASP A 134 -0.75 -40.36 5.80
C ASP A 134 -0.41 -41.65 6.56
N ASP A 135 -1.27 -42.07 7.48
CA ASP A 135 -1.18 -43.38 8.13
C ASP A 135 -2.20 -44.30 7.46
N ASP A 136 -1.70 -44.95 6.42
CA ASP A 136 -2.30 -46.07 5.71
C ASP A 136 -2.37 -47.28 6.66
N SER A 137 -3.55 -47.86 6.84
CA SER A 137 -3.69 -49.21 7.41
C SER A 137 -4.91 -49.90 6.84
N SER A 138 -4.67 -50.55 5.69
CA SER A 138 -5.12 -51.87 5.23
C SER A 138 -6.26 -52.57 6.01
N GLY A 139 -7.26 -53.03 5.26
CA GLY A 139 -8.43 -53.74 5.76
C GLY A 139 -8.19 -55.16 6.26
N GLU A 140 -9.24 -55.72 6.87
CA GLU A 140 -9.35 -57.14 7.17
C GLU A 140 -10.81 -57.58 6.98
N ASP A 141 -10.95 -58.63 6.18
CA ASP A 141 -12.14 -59.45 5.92
C ASP A 141 -12.50 -60.28 7.16
N SER A 142 -13.78 -60.43 7.51
CA SER A 142 -14.25 -61.46 8.45
C SER A 142 -15.76 -61.72 8.32
N ASP A 143 -16.04 -62.87 7.69
CA ASP A 143 -17.15 -63.85 7.85
C ASP A 143 -18.61 -63.38 7.95
#